data_AF-A0A2V6GCU6-F1
#
_entry.id   AF-A0A2V6GCU6-F1
#
_cell.length_a   1.000
_cell.length_b   1.000
_cell.length_c   1.000
_cell.angle_alpha   90.00
_cell.angle_beta   90.00
_cell.angle_gamma   90.00
#
_symmetry.space_group_name_H-M   'P 1'
#
loop_
_entity.id
_entity.type
_entity.pdbx_description
1 polymer ?
#
loop_
_entity_poly.entity_id
_entity_poly.type
_entity_poly.pdbx_seq_one_letter_code
_entity_poly.pdbx_strand_id
1 'polypeptide(L)'
;LGLCLGMQVATIEFARNVCGITDANSTEFDKDSPDPVISLLEEQRGVRNKGASMRLGTWPTKIVPATLAEKIYGDTEVTERHRHRYEFNMKYRDRMNAKGFVISGTSPDGTLAELIELRDHPYFVGCQYHPEFQSKPNKPHLLFKGFIAAALAYQAGGKKPITNIEQAPISVSDRELVLQR
;
A
#
# COMPACT_ATOMS: atom_id res chain seq x y z
N LEU A 1 0.39 -8.20 0.21
CA LEU A 1 0.53 -6.95 0.97
C LEU A 1 1.95 -6.44 0.77
N GLY A 2 2.11 -5.24 0.23
CA GLY A 2 3.41 -4.56 0.09
C GLY A 2 3.50 -3.35 1.02
N LEU A 3 4.65 -3.15 1.68
CA LEU A 3 4.87 -2.03 2.60
C LEU A 3 6.00 -1.15 2.08
N CYS A 4 5.82 0.16 2.07
CA CYS A 4 6.81 1.15 1.63
C CYS A 4 7.42 0.76 0.28
N LEU A 5 8.68 0.32 0.23
CA LEU A 5 9.32 -0.18 -0.98
C LEU A 5 8.53 -1.31 -1.68
N GLY A 6 7.83 -2.16 -0.93
CA GLY A 6 6.98 -3.20 -1.51
C GLY A 6 5.85 -2.63 -2.37
N MET A 7 5.26 -1.49 -1.98
CA MET A 7 4.29 -0.76 -2.81
C MET A 7 4.93 -0.20 -4.08
N GLN A 8 6.16 0.30 -3.97
CA GLN A 8 6.90 0.90 -5.08
C GLN A 8 7.28 -0.14 -6.13
N VAL A 9 7.78 -1.31 -5.70
CA VAL A 9 8.11 -2.41 -6.61
C VAL A 9 6.85 -2.96 -7.29
N ALA A 10 5.73 -3.09 -6.57
CA ALA A 10 4.45 -3.47 -7.16
C ALA A 10 3.98 -2.47 -8.23
N THR A 11 4.14 -1.17 -7.99
CA THR A 11 3.87 -0.12 -8.98
C THR A 11 4.71 -0.31 -10.25
N ILE A 12 6.01 -0.53 -10.09
CA ILE A 12 6.94 -0.73 -11.22
C ILE A 12 6.56 -1.97 -12.02
N GLU A 13 6.28 -3.08 -11.34
CA GLU A 13 5.88 -4.35 -11.97
C GLU A 13 4.58 -4.18 -12.77
N PHE A 14 3.56 -3.57 -12.18
CA PHE A 14 2.28 -3.35 -12.86
C PHE A 14 2.43 -2.44 -14.08
N ALA A 15 3.22 -1.36 -13.95
CA ALA A 15 3.50 -0.45 -15.05
C ALA A 15 4.14 -1.17 -16.25
N ARG A 16 5.12 -2.05 -15.99
CA ARG A 16 5.80 -2.83 -17.03
C ARG A 16 4.87 -3.87 -17.67
N ASN A 17 4.26 -4.71 -16.86
CA ASN A 17 3.60 -5.92 -17.34
C ASN A 17 2.14 -5.70 -17.75
N VAL A 18 1.43 -4.75 -17.14
CA VAL A 18 0.00 -4.50 -17.42
C VAL A 18 -0.20 -3.24 -18.26
N CYS A 19 0.58 -2.19 -18.01
CA CYS A 19 0.46 -0.92 -18.75
C CYS A 19 1.38 -0.82 -19.98
N GLY A 20 2.29 -1.77 -20.16
CA GLY A 20 3.26 -1.78 -21.27
C GLY A 20 4.27 -0.63 -21.20
N ILE A 21 4.57 -0.11 -20.02
CA ILE A 21 5.60 0.92 -19.79
C ILE A 21 6.89 0.18 -19.49
N THR A 22 7.56 -0.32 -20.53
CA THR A 22 8.67 -1.27 -20.41
C THR A 22 9.84 -0.74 -19.58
N ASP A 23 10.12 0.56 -19.69
CA ASP A 23 11.23 1.22 -19.00
C ASP A 23 10.81 1.86 -17.67
N ALA A 24 9.59 1.57 -17.18
CA ALA A 24 9.10 2.08 -15.91
C ALA A 24 10.06 1.73 -14.78
N ASN A 25 10.48 2.70 -13.98
CA ASN A 25 11.37 2.44 -12.85
C ASN A 25 11.20 3.45 -11.71
N SER A 26 11.91 3.23 -10.62
CA SER A 26 12.13 4.24 -9.58
C SER A 26 13.41 5.01 -9.86
N THR A 27 13.38 6.33 -9.68
CA THR A 27 14.61 7.15 -9.70
C THR A 27 15.59 6.79 -8.57
N GLU A 28 15.15 6.00 -7.60
CA GLU A 28 16.04 5.41 -6.60
C GLU A 28 16.99 4.37 -7.23
N PHE A 29 16.47 3.54 -8.11
CA PHE A 29 17.20 2.45 -8.75
C PHE A 29 17.86 2.87 -10.05
N ASP A 30 17.16 3.69 -10.84
CA ASP A 30 17.61 4.18 -12.14
C ASP A 30 17.25 5.66 -12.27
N LYS A 31 18.24 6.52 -12.05
CA LYS A 31 18.07 7.99 -12.05
C LYS A 31 17.70 8.53 -13.44
N ASP A 32 18.07 7.81 -14.49
CA ASP A 32 17.94 8.24 -15.87
C ASP A 32 16.77 7.54 -16.58
N SER A 33 15.96 6.79 -15.85
CA SER A 33 14.76 6.12 -16.37
C SER A 33 13.88 7.12 -17.12
N PRO A 34 13.52 6.85 -18.39
CA PRO A 34 12.64 7.72 -19.16
C PRO A 34 11.20 7.71 -18.60
N ASP A 35 10.84 6.66 -17.85
CA ASP A 35 9.52 6.45 -17.27
C ASP A 35 9.59 6.32 -15.72
N PRO A 36 9.87 7.40 -14.98
CA PRO A 36 10.01 7.34 -13.53
C PRO A 36 8.63 7.30 -12.84
N VAL A 37 8.04 6.10 -12.74
CA VAL A 37 6.74 5.87 -12.08
C VAL A 37 6.81 6.05 -10.56
N ILE A 38 8.00 5.89 -9.98
CA ILE A 38 8.32 6.25 -8.60
C ILE A 38 9.46 7.28 -8.64
N SER A 39 9.30 8.43 -7.98
CA SER A 39 10.35 9.45 -7.98
C SER A 39 10.31 10.37 -6.77
N LEU A 40 11.41 11.09 -6.53
CA LEU A 40 11.37 12.25 -5.63
C LEU A 40 10.39 13.29 -6.20
N LEU A 41 9.61 13.91 -5.32
CA LEU A 41 8.75 15.04 -5.70
C LEU A 41 9.60 16.14 -6.34
N GLU A 42 9.04 16.86 -7.31
CA GLU A 42 9.76 17.86 -8.11
C GLU A 42 10.37 18.95 -7.22
N GLU A 43 9.65 19.35 -6.18
CA GLU A 43 10.07 20.27 -5.12
C GLU A 43 11.32 19.79 -4.34
N GLN A 44 11.54 18.48 -4.29
CA GLN A 44 12.66 17.86 -3.59
C GLN A 44 13.89 17.61 -4.48
N ARG A 45 13.75 17.73 -5.81
CA ARG A 45 14.86 17.47 -6.77
C ARG A 45 16.05 18.43 -6.60
N GLY A 46 15.81 19.66 -6.13
CA GLY A 46 16.84 20.67 -5.87
C GLY A 46 17.51 20.57 -4.49
N VAL A 47 17.03 19.70 -3.60
CA VAL A 47 17.46 19.64 -2.20
C VAL A 47 18.71 18.76 -2.08
N ARG A 48 19.89 19.40 -2.01
CA ARG A 48 21.19 18.72 -1.91
C ARG A 48 21.38 17.93 -0.60
N ASN A 49 20.72 18.37 0.47
CA ASN A 49 20.71 17.67 1.74
C ASN A 49 19.63 16.60 1.74
N LYS A 50 20.01 15.35 1.45
CA LYS A 50 19.07 14.22 1.46
C LYS A 50 18.22 14.20 2.73
N GLY A 51 18.69 14.62 3.91
CA GLY A 51 17.85 14.72 5.12
C GLY A 51 16.49 15.44 4.93
N ALA A 52 16.43 16.47 4.09
CA ALA A 52 15.25 17.33 3.93
C ALA A 52 14.19 16.82 2.93
N SER A 53 14.43 15.70 2.22
CA SER A 53 13.41 15.06 1.37
C SER A 53 12.64 13.92 2.06
N MET A 54 12.96 13.60 3.31
CA MET A 54 12.35 12.46 4.00
C MET A 54 10.97 12.83 4.52
N ARG A 55 9.95 12.07 4.11
CA ARG A 55 8.68 12.07 4.80
C ARG A 55 8.75 11.16 6.01
N LEU A 56 8.67 11.77 7.18
CA LEU A 56 8.87 11.11 8.46
C LEU A 56 7.71 11.43 9.41
N GLY A 57 7.29 10.45 10.21
CA GLY A 57 6.31 10.65 11.29
C GLY A 57 4.91 10.21 10.91
N THR A 58 3.92 10.63 11.69
CA THR A 58 2.51 10.25 11.51
C THR A 58 1.82 11.26 10.59
N TRP A 59 1.14 10.76 9.55
CA TRP A 59 0.41 11.57 8.59
C TRP A 59 -1.00 11.01 8.36
N PRO A 60 -2.00 11.87 8.14
CA PRO A 60 -3.33 11.44 7.74
C PRO A 60 -3.34 10.87 6.31
N THR A 61 -4.17 9.86 6.09
CA THR A 61 -4.47 9.26 4.79
C THR A 61 -5.99 9.23 4.61
N LYS A 62 -6.47 9.82 3.51
CA LYS A 62 -7.86 9.73 3.08
C LYS A 62 -8.05 8.50 2.23
N ILE A 63 -8.92 7.59 2.67
CA ILE A 63 -9.26 6.37 1.97
C ILE A 63 -10.47 6.63 1.07
N VAL A 64 -10.40 6.12 -0.16
CA VAL A 64 -11.47 6.21 -1.14
C VAL A 64 -12.59 5.24 -0.74
N PRO A 65 -13.86 5.68 -0.65
CA PRO A 65 -14.99 4.81 -0.32
C PRO A 65 -15.13 3.62 -1.28
N ALA A 66 -15.76 2.54 -0.80
CA ALA A 66 -16.03 1.33 -1.58
C ALA A 66 -14.78 0.60 -2.12
N THR A 67 -13.61 0.84 -1.52
CA THR A 67 -12.36 0.10 -1.79
C THR A 67 -12.17 -1.06 -0.83
N LEU A 68 -11.19 -1.93 -1.08
CA LEU A 68 -10.81 -2.96 -0.11
C LEU A 68 -10.22 -2.31 1.15
N ALA A 69 -9.46 -1.22 1.01
CA ALA A 69 -8.93 -0.45 2.12
C ALA A 69 -10.03 0.04 3.06
N GLU A 70 -11.08 0.67 2.53
CA GLU A 70 -12.20 1.15 3.36
C GLU A 70 -12.84 0.00 4.14
N LYS A 71 -13.00 -1.18 3.53
CA LYS A 71 -13.48 -2.38 4.23
C LYS A 71 -12.50 -2.86 5.30
N ILE A 72 -11.19 -2.75 5.07
CA ILE A 72 -10.14 -3.14 6.04
C ILE A 72 -10.11 -2.23 7.24
N TYR A 73 -10.15 -0.92 7.00
CA TYR A 73 -10.06 0.06 8.07
C TYR A 73 -11.39 0.29 8.77
N GLY A 74 -12.52 0.12 8.06
CA GLY A 74 -13.84 0.51 8.54
C GLY A 74 -14.01 2.03 8.64
N ASP A 75 -13.13 2.79 7.99
CA ASP A 75 -13.07 4.25 8.05
C ASP A 75 -12.54 4.80 6.70
N THR A 76 -12.84 6.07 6.44
CA THR A 76 -12.36 6.84 5.29
C THR A 76 -11.21 7.78 5.63
N GLU A 77 -10.85 7.90 6.91
CA GLU A 77 -9.69 8.67 7.35
C GLU A 77 -8.86 7.89 8.39
N VAL A 78 -7.57 7.73 8.13
CA VAL A 78 -6.65 7.00 9.02
C VAL A 78 -5.36 7.78 9.22
N THR A 79 -4.60 7.47 10.26
CA THR A 79 -3.30 8.11 10.53
C THR A 79 -2.21 7.06 10.59
N GLU A 80 -1.17 7.23 9.78
CA GLU A 80 -0.18 6.18 9.52
C GLU A 80 1.25 6.73 9.61
N ARG A 81 2.21 5.85 9.90
CA ARG A 81 3.61 6.25 10.09
C ARG A 81 4.42 6.09 8.81
N HIS A 82 5.00 7.18 8.33
CA HIS A 82 5.85 7.22 7.15
C HIS A 82 7.33 7.33 7.52
N ARG A 83 8.17 6.72 6.67
CA ARG A 83 9.63 6.84 6.71
C ARG A 83 10.21 6.53 5.32
N HIS A 84 9.94 7.39 4.36
CA HIS A 84 10.35 7.18 2.97
C HIS A 84 10.66 8.53 2.29
N ARG A 85 10.97 8.49 0.99
CA ARG A 85 11.43 9.66 0.22
C ARG A 85 10.81 9.72 -1.17
N TYR A 86 10.71 8.58 -1.82
CA TYR A 86 10.23 8.47 -3.20
C TYR A 86 8.74 8.21 -3.20
N GLU A 87 8.02 8.90 -4.06
CA GLU A 87 6.57 8.87 -4.15
C GLU A 87 6.11 8.35 -5.51
N PHE A 88 4.87 7.90 -5.58
CA PHE A 88 4.22 7.64 -6.86
C PHE A 88 4.14 8.91 -7.70
N ASN A 89 4.54 8.81 -8.97
CA ASN A 89 4.44 9.92 -9.90
C ASN A 89 3.01 10.00 -10.46
N MET A 90 2.24 10.98 -9.97
CA MET A 90 0.83 11.17 -10.33
C MET A 90 0.55 11.33 -11.83
N LYS A 91 1.57 11.65 -12.65
CA LYS A 91 1.46 11.68 -14.12
C LYS A 91 1.00 10.32 -14.71
N TYR A 92 1.25 9.22 -14.02
CA TYR A 92 0.87 7.87 -14.46
C TYR A 92 -0.49 7.40 -13.94
N ARG A 93 -1.12 8.16 -13.03
CA ARG A 93 -2.36 7.78 -12.32
C ARG A 93 -3.44 7.29 -13.27
N ASP A 94 -3.83 8.12 -14.24
CA ASP A 94 -4.99 7.83 -15.09
C ASP A 94 -4.72 6.63 -16.01
N ARG A 95 -3.51 6.55 -16.59
CA ARG A 95 -3.08 5.43 -17.44
C ARG A 95 -3.10 4.11 -16.70
N MET A 96 -2.59 4.08 -15.46
CA MET A 96 -2.56 2.86 -14.65
C MET A 96 -3.94 2.50 -14.10
N ASN A 97 -4.73 3.49 -13.66
CA ASN A 97 -6.09 3.29 -13.16
C ASN A 97 -7.05 2.74 -14.22
N ALA A 98 -6.91 3.18 -15.48
CA ALA A 98 -7.64 2.60 -16.60
C ALA A 98 -7.41 1.09 -16.75
N LYS A 99 -6.25 0.58 -16.30
CA LYS A 99 -5.87 -0.84 -16.35
C LYS A 99 -6.15 -1.61 -15.06
N GLY A 100 -6.70 -0.97 -14.04
CA GLY A 100 -7.06 -1.63 -12.77
C GLY A 100 -6.14 -1.32 -11.59
N PHE A 101 -5.17 -0.42 -11.74
CA PHE A 101 -4.36 0.08 -10.61
C PHE A 101 -5.11 1.19 -9.86
N VAL A 102 -5.71 0.84 -8.73
CA VAL A 102 -6.54 1.78 -7.97
C VAL A 102 -5.69 2.42 -6.89
N ILE A 103 -5.60 3.76 -6.89
CA ILE A 103 -5.10 4.50 -5.73
C ILE A 103 -6.25 4.62 -4.74
N SER A 104 -6.28 3.74 -3.75
CA SER A 104 -7.35 3.65 -2.75
C SER A 104 -7.14 4.52 -1.53
N GLY A 105 -5.96 5.14 -1.39
CA GLY A 105 -5.66 6.09 -0.33
C GLY A 105 -4.71 7.17 -0.78
N THR A 106 -4.95 8.40 -0.33
CA THR A 106 -4.16 9.58 -0.68
C THR A 106 -3.86 10.46 0.52
N SER A 107 -2.86 11.35 0.39
CA SER A 107 -2.72 12.48 1.32
C SER A 107 -3.98 13.36 1.33
N PRO A 108 -4.24 14.17 2.37
CA PRO A 108 -5.49 14.93 2.47
C PRO A 108 -5.79 15.88 1.32
N ASP A 109 -4.75 16.38 0.66
CA ASP A 109 -4.76 17.24 -0.51
C ASP A 109 -4.81 16.46 -1.84
N GLY A 110 -4.72 15.12 -1.80
CA GLY A 110 -4.82 14.22 -2.94
C GLY A 110 -3.58 14.14 -3.81
N THR A 111 -2.46 14.76 -3.40
CA THR A 111 -1.25 14.87 -4.22
C THR A 111 -0.34 13.64 -4.13
N LEU A 112 -0.42 12.88 -3.04
CA LEU A 112 0.41 11.70 -2.78
C LEU A 112 -0.44 10.43 -2.73
N ALA A 113 0.06 9.36 -3.32
CA ALA A 113 -0.58 8.05 -3.27
C ALA A 113 -0.04 7.28 -2.06
N GLU A 114 -0.91 7.00 -1.10
CA GLU A 114 -0.54 6.35 0.16
C GLU A 114 -0.87 4.86 0.18
N LEU A 115 -1.89 4.48 -0.60
CA LEU A 115 -2.44 3.13 -0.63
C LEU A 115 -2.90 2.80 -2.05
N ILE A 116 -2.50 1.63 -2.52
CA ILE A 116 -2.84 1.10 -3.83
C ILE A 116 -3.48 -0.28 -3.70
N GLU A 117 -4.36 -0.59 -4.65
CA GLU A 117 -5.03 -1.87 -4.80
C GLU A 117 -5.10 -2.25 -6.28
N LEU A 118 -5.32 -3.54 -6.55
CA LEU A 118 -5.66 -4.01 -7.89
C LEU A 118 -7.13 -4.35 -7.96
N ARG A 119 -7.81 -3.81 -8.97
CA ARG A 119 -9.19 -4.17 -9.31
C ARG A 119 -9.27 -5.69 -9.54
N ASP A 120 -10.34 -6.29 -9.05
CA ASP A 120 -10.66 -7.72 -9.23
C ASP A 120 -9.68 -8.72 -8.57
N HIS A 121 -8.68 -8.25 -7.80
CA HIS A 121 -7.82 -9.13 -7.02
C HIS A 121 -8.40 -9.33 -5.59
N PRO A 122 -8.47 -10.56 -5.06
CA PRO A 122 -9.16 -10.82 -3.80
C PRO A 122 -8.51 -10.13 -2.58
N TYR A 123 -7.18 -10.00 -2.60
CA TYR A 123 -6.42 -9.20 -1.63
C TYR A 123 -5.10 -8.71 -2.24
N PHE A 124 -5.13 -7.56 -2.91
CA PHE A 124 -3.90 -6.86 -3.32
C PHE A 124 -3.91 -5.48 -2.71
N VAL A 125 -3.03 -5.25 -1.76
CA VAL A 125 -2.86 -3.96 -1.09
C VAL A 125 -1.37 -3.64 -1.02
N GLY A 126 -1.00 -2.43 -1.41
CA GLY A 126 0.32 -1.86 -1.18
C GLY A 126 0.18 -0.52 -0.47
N CYS A 127 0.89 -0.31 0.64
CA CYS A 127 0.88 0.96 1.37
C CYS A 127 2.26 1.60 1.35
N GLN A 128 2.29 2.93 1.33
CA GLN A 128 3.52 3.70 1.35
C GLN A 128 4.07 3.86 2.79
N TYR A 129 3.20 3.80 3.78
CA TYR A 129 3.53 3.84 5.21
C TYR A 129 3.96 2.48 5.78
N HIS A 130 4.27 2.49 7.08
CA HIS A 130 4.79 1.38 7.88
C HIS A 130 3.78 0.97 8.97
N PRO A 131 2.76 0.16 8.63
CA PRO A 131 1.75 -0.30 9.58
C PRO A 131 2.35 -1.16 10.71
N GLU A 132 3.53 -1.75 10.49
CA GLU A 132 4.29 -2.51 11.50
C GLU A 132 4.60 -1.67 12.74
N PHE A 133 4.75 -0.35 12.62
CA PHE A 133 5.04 0.51 13.76
C PHE A 133 3.81 0.82 14.62
N GLN A 134 2.61 0.55 14.12
CA GLN A 134 1.36 0.74 14.87
C GLN A 134 0.74 -0.59 15.35
N SER A 135 1.21 -1.72 14.80
CA SER A 135 0.78 -3.05 15.22
C SER A 135 1.24 -3.38 16.65
N LYS A 136 0.36 -3.97 17.46
CA LYS A 136 0.66 -4.43 18.83
C LYS A 136 0.27 -5.90 18.99
N PRO A 137 0.90 -6.66 19.92
CA PRO A 137 0.57 -8.07 20.14
C PRO A 137 -0.93 -8.35 20.36
N ASN A 138 -1.61 -7.48 21.11
CA ASN A 138 -3.05 -7.58 21.42
C ASN A 138 -3.94 -6.71 20.52
N LYS A 139 -3.36 -5.98 19.58
CA LYS A 139 -4.07 -5.13 18.63
C LYS A 139 -3.27 -5.11 17.31
N PRO A 140 -3.32 -6.21 16.54
CA PRO A 140 -2.61 -6.27 15.27
C PRO A 140 -3.17 -5.21 14.33
N HIS A 141 -2.30 -4.66 13.50
CA HIS A 141 -2.71 -3.68 12.50
C HIS A 141 -3.74 -4.27 11.52
N LEU A 142 -4.72 -3.47 11.10
CA LEU A 142 -5.85 -3.94 10.29
C LEU A 142 -5.41 -4.51 8.94
N LEU A 143 -4.40 -3.92 8.29
CA LEU A 143 -3.81 -4.47 7.05
C LEU A 143 -3.20 -5.87 7.24
N PHE A 144 -2.63 -6.18 8.41
CA PHE A 144 -2.10 -7.54 8.67
C PHE A 144 -3.23 -8.51 8.98
N LYS A 145 -4.20 -8.09 9.80
CA LYS A 145 -5.39 -8.88 10.09
C LYS A 145 -6.16 -9.24 8.80
N GLY A 146 -6.35 -8.25 7.92
CA GLY A 146 -6.97 -8.42 6.62
C GLY A 146 -6.22 -9.40 5.72
N PHE A 147 -4.88 -9.32 5.71
CA PHE A 147 -4.06 -10.24 4.91
C PHE A 147 -4.16 -11.69 5.39
N ILE A 148 -4.11 -11.92 6.71
CA ILE A 148 -4.26 -13.27 7.28
C ILE A 148 -5.67 -13.81 7.02
N ALA A 149 -6.71 -12.98 7.20
CA ALA A 149 -8.08 -13.34 6.85
C ALA A 149 -8.20 -13.75 5.37
N ALA A 150 -7.57 -13.00 4.47
CA ALA A 150 -7.52 -13.32 3.04
C ALA A 150 -6.89 -14.69 2.76
N ALA A 151 -5.75 -14.95 3.41
CA ALA A 151 -5.00 -16.19 3.22
C ALA A 151 -5.80 -17.41 3.70
N LEU A 152 -6.46 -17.29 4.87
CA LEU A 152 -7.35 -18.34 5.39
C LEU A 152 -8.56 -18.58 4.48
N ALA A 153 -9.19 -17.50 3.99
CA ALA A 153 -10.31 -17.62 3.06
C ALA A 153 -9.89 -18.32 1.75
N TYR A 154 -8.71 -17.98 1.23
CA TYR A 154 -8.16 -18.63 0.04
C TYR A 154 -7.90 -20.12 0.27
N GLN A 155 -7.30 -20.47 1.43
CA GLN A 155 -7.04 -21.86 1.81
C GLN A 155 -8.33 -22.69 1.93
N ALA A 156 -9.43 -22.08 2.38
CA ALA A 156 -10.75 -22.70 2.44
C ALA A 156 -11.49 -22.77 1.08
N GLY A 157 -10.85 -22.39 -0.03
CA GLY A 157 -11.45 -22.40 -1.37
C GLY A 157 -12.19 -21.11 -1.76
N GLY A 158 -12.14 -20.09 -0.92
CA GLY A 158 -12.65 -18.74 -1.21
C GLY A 158 -11.78 -18.04 -2.25
N LYS A 159 -12.14 -18.15 -3.53
CA LYS A 159 -11.53 -17.36 -4.62
C LYS A 159 -12.16 -15.97 -4.80
N LYS A 160 -13.19 -15.63 -4.02
CA LYS A 160 -13.95 -14.38 -4.19
C LYS A 160 -13.30 -13.24 -3.38
N PRO A 161 -13.44 -11.98 -3.83
CA PRO A 161 -12.97 -10.82 -3.08
C PRO A 161 -13.54 -10.81 -1.67
N ILE A 162 -12.73 -10.42 -0.68
CA ILE A 162 -13.20 -10.31 0.70
C ILE A 162 -14.26 -9.20 0.76
N THR A 163 -15.51 -9.61 0.98
CA THR A 163 -16.63 -8.69 1.13
C THR A 163 -16.91 -8.34 2.59
N ASN A 164 -16.36 -9.09 3.55
CA ASN A 164 -16.55 -8.83 4.98
C ASN A 164 -15.42 -9.42 5.84
N ILE A 165 -14.78 -8.61 6.68
CA ILE A 165 -13.59 -9.01 7.46
C ILE A 165 -13.97 -9.65 8.80
N GLU A 166 -15.21 -9.44 9.24
CA GLU A 166 -15.76 -10.04 10.46
C GLU A 166 -16.10 -11.53 10.31
N GLN A 167 -16.11 -12.07 9.08
CA GLN A 167 -16.46 -13.47 8.80
C GLN A 167 -15.26 -14.41 8.69
N ALA A 168 -14.03 -13.90 8.89
CA ALA A 168 -12.86 -14.78 8.96
C ALA A 168 -12.89 -15.58 10.28
N PRO A 169 -12.81 -16.93 10.25
CA PRO A 169 -12.75 -17.74 11.45
C PRO A 169 -11.38 -17.54 12.13
N ILE A 170 -11.24 -16.46 12.90
CA ILE A 170 -10.08 -16.24 13.75
C ILE A 170 -10.49 -16.70 15.16
N SER A 171 -10.52 -18.01 15.36
CA SER A 171 -10.37 -18.59 16.70
C SER A 171 -8.99 -19.23 16.78
N VAL A 172 -7.96 -18.42 17.04
CA VAL A 172 -6.68 -18.96 17.49
C VAL A 172 -6.88 -19.34 18.95
N SER A 173 -6.80 -20.62 19.28
CA SER A 173 -6.97 -21.06 20.66
C SER A 173 -5.84 -20.49 21.53
N ASP A 174 -6.15 -20.06 22.76
CA ASP A 174 -5.18 -19.49 23.72
C ASP A 174 -3.95 -20.38 24.00
N ARG A 175 -3.99 -21.65 23.57
CA ARG A 175 -2.87 -22.61 23.68
C ARG A 175 -1.70 -22.35 22.73
N GLU A 176 -1.87 -21.63 21.62
CA GLU A 176 -0.77 -21.40 20.66
C GLU A 176 0.11 -20.19 20.99
N LEU A 177 -0.28 -19.35 21.94
CA LEU A 177 0.46 -18.13 22.32
C LEU A 177 1.62 -18.36 23.31
N VAL A 178 1.89 -19.60 23.74
CA VAL A 178 2.80 -19.89 24.87
C VAL A 178 4.14 -20.53 24.46
N LEU A 179 4.54 -20.51 23.19
CA LEU A 179 5.80 -21.18 22.76
C LEU A 179 6.91 -20.29 22.20
N GLN A 180 6.91 -18.99 22.49
CA GLN A 180 8.08 -18.14 22.25
C GLN A 180 8.37 -17.21 23.43
N ARG A 181 8.91 -17.79 24.49
CA ARG A 181 9.75 -17.09 25.47
C ARG A 181 11.19 -17.54 25.29
#